data_AF-A0A1A8JM05-F1
#
_entry.id   AF-A0A1A8JM05-F1
#
_cell.length_a   1.000
_cell.length_b   1.000
_cell.length_c   1.000
_cell.angle_alpha   90.00
_cell.angle_beta   90.00
_cell.angle_gamma   90.00
#
_symmetry.space_group_name_H-M   'P 1'
#
loop_
_entity.id
_entity.type
_entity.pdbx_description
1 polymer ?
#
loop_
_entity_poly.entity_id
_entity_poly.type
_entity_poly.pdbx_seq_one_letter_code
_entity_poly.pdbx_strand_id
1 'polypeptide(L)'
;RTIQLHREIVQMGRYSAAEPSREDLQLGIPPSFMRFHPHQREDVLEWEFLTGRYLFSSSDSQPPRRGMDSSQRQALDDIIMQVMEMINSNAKTRGRVIDFKEIQYGYRRLNPLYGAEYVLDLLLLYKKHKGKTMTVPVRRHAYLQQTFSQIQFREEEEMDAGALASHINKESDSLSFLSNSLKMLVPFKLANSGQEQREPKEDKVNILVPLSGRYDIFVRFMANFERVCLIPNLNVKLIILLFSTDNNTERVKQVELMREYHMKYPRAEMEIKPVSGSFSRALALEVGSLHFSNESLLFYCDVDLLFSSDFLKRCRTNAAFGEQAYFPIIFSQYDPKVVYSGKVPSNNQYVFTSKTGLWRTYGFGIVCVYKGDLVRAGGFDTSIQGWGLEDVDLYNKFVQSGVKLFRSTDTGIVHVHHLVICDPNLEAKQYKMCLGSKASSYGSTQQLAELWLEKNNHSFRRLSNNNGSVRTA
;
A
#
# COMPACT_ATOMS: atom_id res chain seq x y z
N ARG A 1 29.64 -1.22 -9.48
CA ARG A 1 30.69 -2.28 -9.51
C ARG A 1 30.08 -3.67 -9.79
N THR A 2 28.99 -4.06 -9.11
CA THR A 2 28.31 -5.37 -9.28
C THR A 2 27.70 -5.59 -10.69
N ILE A 3 26.94 -4.63 -11.24
CA ILE A 3 26.33 -4.77 -12.58
C ILE A 3 27.38 -4.91 -13.70
N GLN A 4 28.50 -4.21 -13.58
CA GLN A 4 29.58 -4.31 -14.56
C GLN A 4 30.19 -5.71 -14.59
N LEU A 5 30.35 -6.34 -13.43
CA LEU A 5 30.80 -7.72 -13.34
C LEU A 5 29.83 -8.68 -14.03
N HIS A 6 28.52 -8.59 -13.76
CA HIS A 6 27.53 -9.42 -14.46
C HIS A 6 27.56 -9.22 -15.98
N ARG A 7 27.78 -7.98 -16.45
CA ARG A 7 27.95 -7.69 -17.89
C ARG A 7 29.18 -8.36 -18.47
N GLU A 8 30.30 -8.28 -17.77
CA GLU A 8 31.55 -8.94 -18.17
C GLU A 8 31.39 -10.46 -18.18
N ILE A 9 30.71 -11.06 -17.18
CA ILE A 9 30.39 -12.49 -17.13
C ILE A 9 29.54 -12.91 -18.33
N VAL A 10 28.46 -12.18 -18.63
CA VAL A 10 27.60 -12.48 -19.80
C VAL A 10 28.36 -12.32 -21.12
N GLN A 11 29.25 -11.33 -21.22
CA GLN A 11 30.10 -11.15 -22.40
C GLN A 11 31.11 -12.29 -22.54
N MET A 12 31.76 -12.72 -21.46
CA MET A 12 32.73 -13.82 -21.44
C MET A 12 32.08 -15.18 -21.65
N GLY A 13 30.84 -15.37 -21.20
CA GLY A 13 30.01 -16.54 -21.49
C GLY A 13 29.76 -16.77 -22.98
N ARG A 14 29.86 -15.72 -23.82
CA ARG A 14 29.80 -15.88 -25.28
C ARG A 14 31.07 -16.47 -25.89
N TYR A 15 32.18 -16.39 -25.17
CA TYR A 15 33.50 -16.88 -25.60
C TYR A 15 33.92 -18.17 -24.88
N SER A 16 33.13 -18.62 -23.90
CA SER A 16 33.34 -19.85 -23.13
C SER A 16 32.15 -20.79 -23.31
N ALA A 17 32.34 -22.10 -23.13
CA ALA A 17 31.26 -23.08 -23.20
C ALA A 17 30.39 -23.12 -21.92
N ALA A 18 30.56 -22.15 -21.01
CA ALA A 18 29.83 -22.08 -19.76
C ALA A 18 28.60 -21.19 -19.94
N GLU A 19 27.41 -21.74 -19.69
CA GLU A 19 26.18 -20.95 -19.67
C GLU A 19 26.17 -20.02 -18.45
N PRO A 20 25.97 -18.70 -18.63
CA PRO A 20 25.83 -17.78 -17.51
C PRO A 20 24.61 -18.15 -16.66
N SER A 21 24.68 -17.87 -15.35
CA SER A 21 23.53 -18.10 -14.47
C SER A 21 22.32 -17.24 -14.89
N ARG A 22 21.11 -17.63 -14.48
CA ARG A 22 19.90 -16.84 -14.73
C ARG A 22 20.01 -15.41 -14.19
N GLU A 23 20.67 -15.24 -13.04
CA GLU A 23 20.91 -13.94 -12.42
C GLU A 23 21.87 -13.09 -13.26
N ASP A 24 22.96 -13.69 -13.74
CA ASP A 24 23.92 -13.02 -14.64
C ASP A 24 23.22 -12.56 -15.92
N LEU A 25 22.38 -13.40 -16.51
CA LEU A 25 21.59 -13.03 -17.69
C LEU A 25 20.61 -11.89 -17.39
N GLN A 26 19.98 -11.88 -16.23
CA GLN A 26 19.04 -10.82 -15.88
C GLN A 26 19.75 -9.47 -15.68
N LEU A 27 20.83 -9.44 -14.91
CA LEU A 27 21.55 -8.23 -14.50
C LEU A 27 22.61 -7.77 -15.51
N GLY A 28 23.19 -8.70 -16.27
CA GLY A 28 24.35 -8.50 -17.15
C GLY A 28 24.01 -8.22 -18.62
N ILE A 29 22.75 -8.31 -19.03
CA ILE A 29 22.39 -7.99 -20.42
C ILE A 29 22.38 -6.47 -20.65
N PRO A 30 22.93 -5.97 -21.78
CA PRO A 30 22.93 -4.55 -22.10
C PRO A 30 21.50 -4.00 -22.23
N PRO A 31 21.29 -2.73 -21.85
CA PRO A 31 19.98 -2.09 -21.94
C PRO A 31 19.52 -2.02 -23.40
N SER A 32 18.27 -2.40 -23.66
CA SER A 32 17.64 -2.32 -24.99
C SER A 32 16.17 -1.96 -24.86
N PHE A 33 15.68 -1.08 -25.74
CA PHE A 33 14.28 -0.67 -25.80
C PHE A 33 13.37 -1.78 -26.35
N MET A 34 13.94 -2.75 -27.08
CA MET A 34 13.24 -3.88 -27.72
C MET A 34 13.25 -5.15 -26.85
N ARG A 35 13.58 -5.07 -25.56
CA ARG A 35 13.75 -6.29 -24.75
C ARG A 35 12.43 -6.97 -24.41
N PHE A 36 11.38 -6.17 -24.24
CA PHE A 36 10.04 -6.66 -23.95
C PHE A 36 9.18 -6.64 -25.21
N HIS A 37 8.63 -7.79 -25.56
CA HIS A 37 7.72 -7.96 -26.68
C HIS A 37 6.36 -8.41 -26.12
N PRO A 38 5.33 -7.54 -26.15
CA PRO A 38 4.00 -7.91 -25.71
C PRO A 38 3.41 -8.97 -26.64
N HIS A 39 2.76 -9.98 -26.09
CA HIS A 39 2.05 -10.99 -26.88
C HIS A 39 0.62 -10.55 -27.18
N GLN A 40 -0.01 -9.84 -26.25
CA GLN A 40 -1.34 -9.26 -26.38
C GLN A 40 -1.28 -7.73 -26.24
N ARG A 41 -2.35 -7.05 -26.66
CA ARG A 41 -2.41 -5.57 -26.59
C ARG A 41 -2.35 -5.08 -25.15
N GLU A 42 -2.93 -5.85 -24.25
CA GLU A 42 -3.03 -5.58 -22.81
C GLU A 42 -1.66 -5.68 -22.12
N ASP A 43 -0.70 -6.39 -22.72
CA ASP A 43 0.65 -6.56 -22.19
C ASP A 43 1.55 -5.35 -22.48
N VAL A 44 1.11 -4.39 -23.31
CA VAL A 44 1.93 -3.26 -23.73
C VAL A 44 2.27 -2.38 -22.53
N LEU A 45 3.57 -2.29 -22.20
CA LEU A 45 4.07 -1.38 -21.18
C LEU A 45 4.08 0.06 -21.70
N GLU A 46 3.18 0.88 -21.15
CA GLU A 46 3.03 2.29 -21.52
C GLU A 46 4.19 3.16 -21.04
N TRP A 47 4.53 4.18 -21.83
CA TRP A 47 5.50 5.20 -21.48
C TRP A 47 4.80 6.42 -20.86
N GLU A 48 5.21 6.78 -19.65
CA GLU A 48 4.87 8.07 -19.02
C GLU A 48 5.79 9.15 -19.60
N PHE A 49 5.22 10.25 -20.07
CA PHE A 49 6.02 11.43 -20.43
C PHE A 49 6.46 12.16 -19.16
N LEU A 50 7.69 12.65 -19.12
CA LEU A 50 8.22 13.37 -17.98
C LEU A 50 8.93 14.66 -18.39
N THR A 51 8.92 15.59 -17.45
CA THR A 51 9.78 16.77 -17.42
C THR A 51 10.61 16.71 -16.13
N GLY A 52 11.56 17.62 -15.94
CA GLY A 52 12.33 17.67 -14.68
C GLY A 52 11.50 17.87 -13.40
N ARG A 53 10.19 18.16 -13.49
CA ARG A 53 9.32 18.38 -12.32
C ARG A 53 8.01 17.60 -12.33
N TYR A 54 7.48 17.27 -13.51
CA TYR A 54 6.16 16.69 -13.68
C TYR A 54 6.20 15.39 -14.45
N LEU A 55 5.30 14.48 -14.09
CA LEU A 55 4.97 13.26 -14.83
C LEU A 55 3.61 13.41 -15.47
N PHE A 56 3.49 12.84 -16.66
CA PHE A 56 2.27 12.81 -17.46
C PHE A 56 1.99 11.36 -17.84
N SER A 57 0.88 10.83 -17.37
CA SER A 57 0.50 9.43 -17.59
C SER A 57 -0.82 9.36 -18.36
N SER A 58 -0.91 8.39 -19.28
CA SER A 58 -2.15 7.97 -19.94
C SER A 58 -2.98 7.03 -19.09
N SER A 59 -2.43 6.51 -17.99
CA SER A 59 -3.11 5.52 -17.13
C SER A 59 -4.36 6.12 -16.47
N ASP A 60 -5.51 5.48 -16.67
CA ASP A 60 -6.82 5.91 -16.17
C ASP A 60 -6.90 6.10 -14.64
N SER A 61 -5.97 5.50 -13.89
CA SER A 61 -5.90 5.51 -12.43
C SER A 61 -5.17 6.72 -11.82
N GLN A 62 -4.56 7.59 -12.64
CA GLN A 62 -3.79 8.73 -12.14
C GLN A 62 -4.15 10.04 -12.85
N PRO A 63 -4.01 11.20 -12.19
CA PRO A 63 -4.17 12.50 -12.86
C PRO A 63 -3.23 12.60 -14.08
N PRO A 64 -3.71 13.13 -15.23
CA PRO A 64 -2.90 13.24 -16.45
C PRO A 64 -1.61 14.04 -16.29
N ARG A 65 -1.53 14.90 -15.26
CA ARG A 65 -0.33 15.61 -14.84
C ARG A 65 -0.20 15.53 -13.33
N ARG A 66 0.94 15.03 -12.85
CA ARG A 66 1.27 14.98 -11.42
C ARG A 66 2.67 15.54 -11.17
N GLY A 67 2.88 16.08 -9.97
CA GLY A 67 4.23 16.35 -9.49
C GLY A 67 4.97 15.02 -9.31
N MET A 68 6.27 15.00 -9.62
CA MET A 68 7.08 13.82 -9.38
C MET A 68 7.25 13.58 -7.88
N ASP A 69 7.01 12.34 -7.44
CA ASP A 69 7.16 11.93 -6.04
C ASP A 69 8.63 12.09 -5.59
N SER A 70 8.87 12.26 -4.28
CA SER A 70 10.23 12.48 -3.76
C SER A 70 11.19 11.35 -4.13
N SER A 71 10.74 10.10 -4.03
CA SER A 71 11.50 8.90 -4.40
C SER A 71 11.83 8.87 -5.89
N GLN A 72 10.89 9.24 -6.76
CA GLN A 72 11.10 9.30 -8.19
C GLN A 72 12.07 10.42 -8.58
N ARG A 73 11.98 11.57 -7.91
CA ARG A 73 12.90 12.70 -8.12
C ARG A 73 14.32 12.32 -7.71
N GLN A 74 14.46 11.72 -6.54
CA GLN A 74 15.76 11.24 -6.06
C GLN A 74 16.36 10.18 -7.00
N ALA A 75 15.55 9.22 -7.45
CA ALA A 75 16.01 8.23 -8.43
C ALA A 75 16.47 8.89 -9.75
N LEU A 76 15.75 9.91 -10.23
CA LEU A 76 16.14 10.65 -11.43
C LEU A 76 17.44 11.42 -11.22
N ASP A 77 17.60 12.11 -10.08
CA ASP A 77 18.83 12.82 -9.72
C ASP A 77 20.03 11.87 -9.64
N ASP A 78 19.87 10.69 -9.04
CA ASP A 78 20.90 9.65 -8.97
C ASP A 78 21.27 9.13 -10.36
N ILE A 79 20.28 8.91 -11.23
CA ILE A 79 20.49 8.51 -12.62
C ILE A 79 21.28 9.59 -13.37
N ILE A 80 20.90 10.86 -13.24
CA ILE A 80 21.62 11.98 -13.86
C ILE A 80 23.06 12.05 -13.33
N MET A 81 23.27 11.92 -12.03
CA MET A 81 24.60 11.93 -11.42
C MET A 81 25.49 10.83 -12.02
N GLN A 82 24.99 9.60 -12.12
CA GLN A 82 25.72 8.48 -12.72
C GLN A 82 26.02 8.71 -14.20
N VAL A 83 25.06 9.22 -14.96
CA VAL A 83 25.27 9.57 -16.38
C VAL A 83 26.34 10.65 -16.52
N MET A 84 26.30 11.67 -15.69
CA MET A 84 27.29 12.75 -15.70
C MET A 84 28.69 12.26 -15.30
N GLU A 85 28.79 11.35 -14.33
CA GLU A 85 30.05 10.70 -13.97
C GLU A 85 30.61 9.89 -15.14
N MET A 86 29.77 9.08 -15.80
CA MET A 86 30.15 8.33 -16.99
C MET A 86 30.60 9.23 -18.14
N ILE A 87 29.86 10.30 -18.45
CA ILE A 87 30.22 11.26 -19.49
C ILE A 87 31.55 11.97 -19.16
N ASN A 88 31.71 12.40 -17.91
CA ASN A 88 32.89 13.14 -17.48
C ASN A 88 34.14 12.29 -17.30
N SER A 89 34.01 10.97 -17.09
CA SER A 89 35.15 10.06 -17.03
C SER A 89 36.06 10.20 -18.27
N ASN A 90 35.46 10.33 -19.45
CA ASN A 90 36.14 10.54 -20.73
C ASN A 90 36.47 12.01 -21.03
N ALA A 91 35.77 12.97 -20.41
CA ALA A 91 35.98 14.40 -20.64
C ALA A 91 37.18 14.94 -19.84
N LYS A 92 37.33 14.50 -18.59
CA LYS A 92 38.39 14.93 -17.66
C LYS A 92 39.79 14.62 -18.21
N THR A 93 39.98 13.44 -18.80
CA THR A 93 41.24 13.03 -19.44
C THR A 93 41.67 13.97 -20.57
N ARG A 94 40.74 14.73 -21.15
CA ARG A 94 41.00 15.69 -22.23
C ARG A 94 40.97 17.16 -21.75
N GLY A 95 40.98 17.42 -20.44
CA GLY A 95 41.03 18.77 -19.84
C GLY A 95 39.74 19.58 -19.97
N ARG A 96 38.59 18.88 -19.90
CA ARG A 96 37.25 19.43 -20.14
C ARG A 96 36.26 18.92 -19.09
N VAL A 97 35.21 19.69 -18.85
CA VAL A 97 34.11 19.30 -17.95
C VAL A 97 32.80 19.52 -18.67
N ILE A 98 31.86 18.60 -18.49
CA ILE A 98 30.48 18.70 -18.99
C ILE A 98 29.60 18.77 -17.75
N ASP A 99 28.82 19.85 -17.65
CA ASP A 99 27.88 20.06 -16.55
C ASP A 99 26.45 19.76 -17.00
N PHE A 100 25.64 19.26 -16.09
CA PHE A 100 24.20 19.11 -16.31
C PHE A 100 23.50 20.46 -16.12
N LYS A 101 22.57 20.80 -17.02
CA LYS A 101 21.73 22.00 -16.88
C LYS A 101 20.30 21.64 -16.53
N GLU A 102 19.64 20.84 -17.37
CA GLU A 102 18.26 20.41 -17.14
C GLU A 102 17.88 19.21 -18.01
N ILE A 103 16.82 18.51 -17.61
CA ILE A 103 16.11 17.56 -18.46
C ILE A 103 15.07 18.37 -19.24
N GLN A 104 15.20 18.44 -20.56
CA GLN A 104 14.21 19.13 -21.39
C GLN A 104 12.89 18.37 -21.36
N TYR A 105 12.96 17.07 -21.63
CA TYR A 105 11.87 16.13 -21.45
C TYR A 105 12.42 14.70 -21.42
N GLY A 106 11.54 13.75 -21.14
CA GLY A 106 11.85 12.35 -21.29
C GLY A 106 10.61 11.49 -21.29
N TYR A 107 10.84 10.19 -21.37
CA TYR A 107 9.84 9.15 -21.20
C TYR A 107 10.36 8.16 -20.17
N ARG A 108 9.45 7.63 -19.35
CA ARG A 108 9.75 6.59 -18.37
C ARG A 108 8.72 5.47 -18.49
N ARG A 109 9.17 4.22 -18.38
CA ARG A 109 8.27 3.08 -18.15
C ARG A 109 8.85 2.15 -17.11
N LEU A 110 8.01 1.32 -16.51
CA LEU A 110 8.43 0.30 -15.56
C LEU A 110 8.32 -1.07 -16.22
N ASN A 111 9.45 -1.78 -16.32
CA ASN A 111 9.48 -3.16 -16.76
C ASN A 111 9.60 -4.09 -15.53
N PRO A 112 8.57 -4.91 -15.22
CA PRO A 112 8.58 -5.76 -14.04
C PRO A 112 9.77 -6.73 -13.94
N LEU A 113 10.34 -7.14 -15.08
CA LEU A 113 11.45 -8.09 -15.12
C LEU A 113 12.82 -7.41 -15.05
N TYR A 114 12.93 -6.20 -15.61
CA TYR A 114 14.23 -5.58 -15.91
C TYR A 114 14.49 -4.26 -15.19
N GLY A 115 13.47 -3.64 -14.60
CA GLY A 115 13.58 -2.39 -13.85
C GLY A 115 12.94 -1.19 -14.54
N ALA A 116 13.32 0.00 -14.09
CA ALA A 116 12.80 1.26 -14.63
C ALA A 116 13.62 1.73 -15.83
N GLU A 117 12.94 2.06 -16.93
CA GLU A 117 13.56 2.49 -18.18
C GLU A 117 13.27 3.96 -18.45
N TYR A 118 14.26 4.66 -18.99
CA TYR A 118 14.22 6.10 -19.23
C TYR A 118 14.78 6.44 -20.61
N VAL A 119 14.03 7.25 -21.37
CA VAL A 119 14.51 7.95 -22.56
C VAL A 119 14.59 9.42 -22.19
N LEU A 120 15.79 9.95 -21.98
CA LEU A 120 15.99 11.32 -21.51
C LEU A 120 16.61 12.19 -22.59
N ASP A 121 16.10 13.40 -22.69
CA ASP A 121 16.70 14.49 -23.44
C ASP A 121 17.34 15.49 -22.48
N LEU A 122 18.66 15.47 -22.45
CA LEU A 122 19.47 16.21 -21.50
C LEU A 122 20.07 17.44 -22.17
N LEU A 123 19.87 18.60 -21.55
CA LEU A 123 20.62 19.79 -21.85
C LEU A 123 21.84 19.86 -20.93
N LEU A 124 23.01 19.86 -21.54
CA LEU A 124 24.32 19.87 -20.88
C LEU A 124 25.08 21.14 -21.26
N LEU A 125 26.07 21.51 -20.45
CA LEU A 125 26.97 22.63 -20.69
C LEU A 125 28.40 22.11 -20.80
N TYR A 126 28.95 22.18 -22.00
CA TYR A 126 30.35 21.87 -22.23
C TYR A 126 31.22 23.05 -21.82
N LYS A 127 32.13 22.85 -20.86
CA LYS A 127 33.08 23.84 -20.36
C LYS A 127 34.51 23.41 -20.68
N LYS A 128 35.19 24.20 -21.51
CA LYS A 128 36.61 24.01 -21.81
C LYS A 128 37.45 24.87 -20.89
N HIS A 129 38.32 24.23 -20.09
CA HIS A 129 39.22 24.92 -19.15
C HIS A 129 40.66 25.05 -19.67
N LYS A 130 41.05 24.25 -20.67
CA LYS A 130 42.38 24.31 -21.29
C LYS A 130 42.38 25.28 -22.49
N GLY A 131 43.08 26.40 -22.38
CA GLY A 131 43.13 27.46 -23.42
C GLY A 131 42.05 28.53 -23.23
N LYS A 132 41.50 29.09 -24.33
CA LYS A 132 40.40 30.06 -24.26
C LYS A 132 39.15 29.41 -23.66
N THR A 133 38.67 29.97 -22.56
CA THR A 133 37.45 29.51 -21.88
C THR A 133 36.26 29.62 -22.83
N MET A 134 35.47 28.56 -22.90
CA MET A 134 34.31 28.48 -23.77
C MET A 134 33.26 27.60 -23.11
N THR A 135 32.02 28.10 -23.08
CA THR A 135 30.84 27.37 -22.61
C THR A 135 29.88 27.18 -23.78
N VAL A 136 29.57 25.93 -24.12
CA VAL A 136 28.67 25.60 -25.24
C VAL A 136 27.54 24.71 -24.72
N PRO A 137 26.26 25.07 -24.94
CA PRO A 137 25.15 24.17 -24.64
C PRO A 137 25.16 22.98 -25.61
N VAL A 138 25.03 21.77 -25.08
CA VAL A 138 25.02 20.53 -25.83
C VAL A 138 23.81 19.72 -25.43
N ARG A 139 23.07 19.22 -26.42
CA ARG A 139 21.91 18.35 -26.21
C ARG A 139 22.32 16.89 -26.37
N ARG A 140 21.88 16.01 -25.47
CA ARG A 140 22.23 14.58 -25.49
C ARG A 140 21.01 13.75 -25.18
N HIS A 141 20.68 12.83 -26.08
CA HIS A 141 19.65 11.82 -25.85
C HIS A 141 20.27 10.59 -25.21
N ALA A 142 19.68 10.08 -24.13
CA ALA A 142 20.16 8.91 -23.41
C ALA A 142 19.03 7.91 -23.19
N TYR A 143 19.29 6.66 -23.55
CA TYR A 143 18.49 5.53 -23.10
C TYR A 143 19.17 4.90 -21.89
N LEU A 144 18.45 4.85 -20.77
CA LEU A 144 18.96 4.44 -19.47
C LEU A 144 18.02 3.40 -18.87
N GLN A 145 18.61 2.46 -18.14
CA GLN A 145 17.85 1.43 -17.44
C GLN A 145 18.40 1.30 -16.03
N GLN A 146 17.54 1.54 -15.04
CA GLN A 146 17.80 1.27 -13.64
C GLN A 146 17.29 -0.14 -13.32
N THR A 147 18.21 -1.11 -13.28
CA THR A 147 17.88 -2.50 -12.96
C THR A 147 17.46 -2.65 -11.51
N PHE A 148 16.50 -3.53 -11.24
CA PHE A 148 16.19 -3.94 -9.88
C PHE A 148 17.39 -4.63 -9.24
N SER A 149 17.49 -4.54 -7.90
CA SER A 149 18.44 -5.32 -7.14
C SER A 149 18.07 -6.80 -7.19
N GLN A 150 19.01 -7.66 -6.75
CA GLN A 150 18.66 -9.05 -6.47
C GLN A 150 17.47 -9.09 -5.52
N ILE A 151 16.58 -10.05 -5.75
CA ILE A 151 15.47 -10.28 -4.84
C ILE A 151 16.08 -10.79 -3.54
N GLN A 152 15.89 -10.04 -2.47
CA GLN A 152 16.29 -10.44 -1.13
C GLN A 152 15.05 -10.87 -0.39
N PHE A 153 15.05 -12.12 0.05
CA PHE A 153 14.07 -12.63 0.98
C PHE A 153 14.73 -12.68 2.35
N ARG A 154 14.04 -12.20 3.37
CA ARG A 154 14.41 -12.40 4.75
C ARG A 154 13.32 -13.27 5.35
N GLU A 155 13.65 -14.52 5.64
CA GLU A 155 12.81 -15.35 6.49
C GLU A 155 12.93 -14.82 7.93
N GLU A 156 11.78 -14.65 8.57
CA GLU A 156 11.64 -13.92 9.84
C GLU A 156 12.29 -14.70 11.01
N GLU A 157 12.35 -16.03 10.89
CA GLU A 157 13.11 -16.98 11.70
C GLU A 157 13.67 -18.07 10.77
N GLU A 158 14.79 -18.74 11.12
CA GLU A 158 15.17 -19.97 10.43
C GLU A 158 14.00 -20.94 10.52
N MET A 159 13.34 -21.22 9.39
CA MET A 159 12.31 -22.23 9.35
C MET A 159 12.95 -23.57 9.72
N ASP A 160 12.71 -24.02 10.96
CA ASP A 160 13.03 -25.38 11.37
C ASP A 160 12.14 -26.31 10.54
N ALA A 161 12.72 -26.85 9.46
CA ALA A 161 12.06 -27.77 8.55
C ALA A 161 11.49 -28.98 9.31
N GLY A 162 12.10 -29.37 10.45
CA GLY A 162 11.59 -30.40 11.35
C GLY A 162 10.33 -29.94 12.10
N ALA A 163 10.31 -28.72 12.63
CA ALA A 163 9.13 -28.15 13.28
C ALA A 163 7.97 -27.94 12.29
N LEU A 164 8.23 -27.38 11.11
CA LEU A 164 7.21 -27.20 10.07
C LEU A 164 6.67 -28.54 9.56
N ALA A 165 7.55 -29.52 9.33
CA ALA A 165 7.12 -30.88 8.99
C ALA A 165 6.27 -31.49 10.11
N SER A 166 6.59 -31.23 11.38
CA SER A 166 5.80 -31.70 12.53
C SER A 166 4.42 -31.02 12.63
N HIS A 167 4.31 -29.73 12.27
CA HIS A 167 3.04 -28.98 12.22
C HIS A 167 2.15 -29.46 11.06
N ILE A 168 2.72 -29.63 9.87
CA ILE A 168 2.03 -30.23 8.72
C ILE A 168 1.59 -31.66 9.06
N ASN A 169 2.41 -32.43 9.76
CA ASN A 169 2.09 -33.79 10.21
C ASN A 169 1.03 -33.83 11.33
N LYS A 170 0.95 -32.82 12.21
CA LYS A 170 -0.16 -32.68 13.17
C LYS A 170 -1.48 -32.33 12.48
N GLU A 171 -1.45 -31.48 11.45
CA GLU A 171 -2.62 -31.27 10.58
C GLU A 171 -2.92 -32.47 9.66
N SER A 172 -1.99 -33.41 9.49
CA SER A 172 -2.16 -34.59 8.65
C SER A 172 -3.14 -35.63 9.21
N ASP A 173 -3.49 -35.56 10.50
CA ASP A 173 -4.65 -36.29 11.03
C ASP A 173 -5.98 -35.76 10.44
N SER A 174 -5.97 -34.58 9.80
CA SER A 174 -7.13 -34.05 9.07
C SER A 174 -7.13 -34.41 7.57
N LEU A 175 -6.01 -34.78 6.94
CA LEU A 175 -5.91 -35.06 5.49
C LEU A 175 -6.40 -36.47 5.09
N SER A 176 -7.50 -36.93 5.68
CA SER A 176 -8.20 -38.18 5.31
C SER A 176 -8.78 -38.16 3.88
N PHE A 177 -8.74 -37.02 3.19
CA PHE A 177 -9.30 -36.80 1.85
C PHE A 177 -8.31 -37.06 0.70
N LEU A 178 -7.01 -37.22 0.95
CA LEU A 178 -6.04 -37.47 -0.12
C LEU A 178 -5.90 -38.98 -0.42
N SER A 179 -6.04 -39.34 -1.69
CA SER A 179 -5.90 -40.72 -2.15
C SER A 179 -4.51 -41.29 -1.84
N ASN A 180 -4.43 -42.61 -1.60
CA ASN A 180 -3.19 -43.30 -1.22
C ASN A 180 -2.03 -43.09 -2.21
N SER A 181 -2.31 -42.77 -3.47
CA SER A 181 -1.30 -42.49 -4.50
C SER A 181 -0.53 -41.18 -4.26
N LEU A 182 -1.16 -40.17 -3.64
CA LEU A 182 -0.51 -38.89 -3.33
C LEU A 182 0.37 -38.95 -2.07
N LYS A 183 0.17 -39.96 -1.21
CA LYS A 183 1.03 -40.20 -0.04
C LYS A 183 2.45 -40.64 -0.43
N MET A 184 2.64 -41.17 -1.64
CA MET A 184 3.92 -41.64 -2.15
C MET A 184 4.85 -40.50 -2.60
N LEU A 185 4.33 -39.26 -2.70
CA LEU A 185 5.08 -38.07 -3.11
C LEU A 185 5.57 -37.21 -1.92
N VAL A 186 5.29 -37.61 -0.68
CA VAL A 186 5.70 -36.86 0.52
C VAL A 186 6.99 -37.46 1.08
N PRO A 187 8.14 -36.74 1.11
CA PRO A 187 9.47 -37.37 1.29
C PRO A 187 9.86 -37.78 2.72
N PHE A 188 9.01 -37.60 3.73
CA PHE A 188 9.46 -37.63 5.13
C PHE A 188 8.96 -38.86 5.89
N LYS A 189 9.89 -39.70 6.37
CA LYS A 189 9.61 -40.81 7.29
C LYS A 189 9.42 -40.29 8.72
N LEU A 190 8.33 -40.75 9.34
CA LEU A 190 7.83 -40.38 10.66
C LEU A 190 8.69 -40.99 11.78
N ALA A 191 9.19 -40.17 12.69
CA ALA A 191 9.69 -40.62 13.99
C ALA A 191 8.97 -39.85 15.10
N ASN A 192 8.35 -40.57 16.02
CA ASN A 192 7.66 -40.01 17.18
C ASN A 192 8.69 -39.59 18.24
N SER A 193 8.89 -38.27 18.41
CA SER A 193 9.49 -37.72 19.62
C SER A 193 8.47 -36.83 20.32
N GLY A 194 7.99 -37.31 21.47
CA GLY A 194 7.09 -36.58 22.36
C GLY A 194 7.79 -35.41 23.05
N GLN A 195 7.94 -34.30 22.35
CA GLN A 195 8.23 -33.01 22.96
C GLN A 195 7.11 -32.03 22.64
N GLU A 196 6.33 -31.69 23.67
CA GLU A 196 5.42 -30.55 23.65
C GLU A 196 6.24 -29.26 23.57
N GLN A 197 6.54 -28.79 22.35
CA GLN A 197 6.94 -27.40 22.17
C GLN A 197 5.72 -26.51 22.38
N ARG A 198 5.82 -25.59 23.35
CA ARG A 198 4.84 -24.52 23.55
C ARG A 198 4.93 -23.59 22.34
N GLU A 199 3.85 -23.50 21.56
CA GLU A 199 3.74 -22.50 20.50
C GLU A 199 4.03 -21.10 21.08
N PRO A 200 4.85 -20.28 20.41
CA PRO A 200 5.08 -18.91 20.83
C PRO A 200 3.74 -18.17 20.87
N LYS A 201 3.45 -17.58 22.02
CA LYS A 201 2.18 -16.88 22.27
C LYS A 201 2.14 -15.63 21.38
N GLU A 202 1.24 -15.61 20.40
CA GLU A 202 1.06 -14.44 19.52
C GLU A 202 0.91 -13.15 20.34
N ASP A 203 1.59 -12.07 19.93
CA ASP A 203 1.44 -10.76 20.58
C ASP A 203 -0.01 -10.26 20.53
N LYS A 204 -0.47 -9.65 21.62
CA LYS A 204 -1.83 -9.13 21.69
C LYS A 204 -1.97 -7.87 20.85
N VAL A 205 -2.93 -7.84 19.93
CA VAL A 205 -3.29 -6.63 19.17
C VAL A 205 -4.41 -5.89 19.90
N ASN A 206 -4.17 -4.64 20.28
CA ASN A 206 -5.16 -3.79 20.94
C ASN A 206 -5.82 -2.87 19.91
N ILE A 207 -7.05 -3.18 19.54
CA ILE A 207 -7.83 -2.49 18.50
C ILE A 207 -8.57 -1.32 19.14
N LEU A 208 -8.24 -0.10 18.74
CA LEU A 208 -8.87 1.13 19.22
C LEU A 208 -9.76 1.70 18.11
N VAL A 209 -11.06 1.87 18.41
CA VAL A 209 -12.07 2.33 17.45
C VAL A 209 -12.79 3.56 17.99
N PRO A 210 -12.48 4.76 17.47
CA PRO A 210 -13.27 5.97 17.72
C PRO A 210 -14.69 5.83 17.14
N LEU A 211 -15.70 6.13 17.95
CA LEU A 211 -17.10 5.99 17.55
C LEU A 211 -17.94 7.19 17.99
N SER A 212 -18.67 7.77 17.04
CA SER A 212 -19.72 8.75 17.28
C SER A 212 -20.85 8.51 16.28
N GLY A 213 -22.04 8.24 16.80
CA GLY A 213 -23.19 7.78 16.01
C GLY A 213 -22.87 6.54 15.15
N ARG A 214 -23.49 6.41 13.98
CA ARG A 214 -23.22 5.35 12.98
C ARG A 214 -23.52 3.92 13.47
N TYR A 215 -24.60 3.73 14.23
CA TYR A 215 -24.98 2.43 14.79
C TYR A 215 -24.98 1.29 13.76
N ASP A 216 -25.56 1.48 12.57
CA ASP A 216 -25.63 0.41 11.55
C ASP A 216 -24.24 -0.02 11.03
N ILE A 217 -23.31 0.94 10.92
CA ILE A 217 -21.92 0.65 10.54
C ILE A 217 -21.23 -0.10 11.68
N PHE A 218 -21.51 0.26 12.93
CA PHE A 218 -20.98 -0.45 14.09
C PHE A 218 -21.49 -1.89 14.20
N VAL A 219 -22.76 -2.15 13.88
CA VAL A 219 -23.30 -3.53 13.79
C VAL A 219 -22.50 -4.35 12.77
N ARG A 220 -22.23 -3.79 11.60
CA ARG A 220 -21.41 -4.45 10.56
C ARG A 220 -19.97 -4.69 11.03
N PHE A 221 -19.36 -3.73 11.71
CA PHE A 221 -18.04 -3.87 12.31
C PHE A 221 -18.00 -5.01 13.32
N MET A 222 -18.96 -5.05 14.24
CA MET A 222 -19.02 -6.09 15.27
C MET A 222 -19.25 -7.49 14.67
N ALA A 223 -20.04 -7.61 13.61
CA ALA A 223 -20.19 -8.89 12.90
C ALA A 223 -18.87 -9.34 12.23
N ASN A 224 -18.07 -8.40 11.70
CA ASN A 224 -16.73 -8.72 11.18
C ASN A 224 -15.78 -9.13 12.31
N PHE A 225 -15.75 -8.37 13.41
CA PHE A 225 -14.94 -8.67 14.59
C PHE A 225 -15.32 -10.01 15.22
N GLU A 226 -16.61 -10.35 15.28
CA GLU A 226 -17.07 -11.64 15.78
C GLU A 226 -16.50 -12.79 14.94
N ARG A 227 -16.68 -12.72 13.62
CA ARG A 227 -16.24 -13.75 12.69
C ARG A 227 -14.72 -13.93 12.68
N VAL A 228 -13.97 -12.83 12.79
CA VAL A 228 -12.51 -12.83 12.66
C VAL A 228 -11.81 -13.10 13.99
N CYS A 229 -12.32 -12.52 15.08
CA CYS A 229 -11.63 -12.49 16.36
C CYS A 229 -12.32 -13.32 17.44
N LEU A 230 -13.64 -13.20 17.61
CA LEU A 230 -14.35 -13.82 18.73
C LEU A 230 -14.56 -15.32 18.52
N ILE A 231 -15.06 -15.73 17.36
CA ILE A 231 -15.29 -17.15 17.04
C ILE A 231 -13.96 -17.92 17.02
N PRO A 232 -12.88 -17.43 16.36
CA PRO A 232 -11.59 -18.12 16.36
C PRO A 232 -10.77 -17.88 17.64
N ASN A 233 -11.26 -17.04 18.56
CA ASN A 233 -10.60 -16.68 19.82
C ASN A 233 -9.16 -16.15 19.64
N LEU A 234 -8.97 -15.18 18.74
CA LEU A 234 -7.68 -14.55 18.50
C LEU A 234 -7.22 -13.72 19.71
N ASN A 235 -5.91 -13.62 19.94
CA ASN A 235 -5.35 -12.79 21.02
C ASN A 235 -5.43 -11.29 20.69
N VAL A 236 -6.59 -10.71 20.96
CA VAL A 236 -6.91 -9.30 20.69
C VAL A 236 -7.69 -8.68 21.85
N LYS A 237 -7.61 -7.35 21.97
CA LYS A 237 -8.47 -6.55 22.84
C LYS A 237 -9.16 -5.47 22.01
N LEU A 238 -10.47 -5.32 22.15
CA LEU A 238 -11.23 -4.26 21.47
C LEU A 238 -11.60 -3.15 22.46
N ILE A 239 -11.24 -1.91 22.14
CA ILE A 239 -11.68 -0.72 22.87
C ILE A 239 -12.48 0.18 21.92
N ILE A 240 -13.76 0.38 22.24
CA ILE A 240 -14.62 1.36 21.58
C ILE A 240 -14.52 2.68 22.34
N LEU A 241 -13.99 3.71 21.68
CA LEU A 241 -13.82 5.06 22.21
C LEU A 241 -15.05 5.88 21.84
N LEU A 242 -16.05 5.84 22.72
CA LEU A 242 -17.40 6.29 22.43
C LEU A 242 -17.62 7.75 22.84
N PHE A 243 -17.87 8.62 21.87
CA PHE A 243 -18.30 9.98 22.12
C PHE A 243 -19.78 10.06 22.44
N SER A 244 -20.15 11.02 23.28
CA SER A 244 -21.56 11.36 23.48
C SER A 244 -22.06 12.20 22.31
N THR A 245 -23.21 11.83 21.74
CA THR A 245 -23.94 12.63 20.76
C THR A 245 -25.15 13.28 21.41
N ASP A 246 -25.61 14.42 20.89
CA ASP A 246 -26.84 15.09 21.37
C ASP A 246 -28.06 14.16 21.31
N ASN A 247 -28.07 13.22 20.36
CA ASN A 247 -29.06 12.17 20.28
C ASN A 247 -28.66 10.96 21.15
N ASN A 248 -29.26 10.84 22.33
CA ASN A 248 -28.94 9.80 23.32
C ASN A 248 -29.35 8.38 22.88
N THR A 249 -30.21 8.24 21.86
CA THR A 249 -30.73 6.91 21.43
C THR A 249 -29.70 6.03 20.73
N GLU A 250 -28.84 6.57 19.85
CA GLU A 250 -27.81 5.75 19.18
C GLU A 250 -26.78 5.21 20.19
N ARG A 251 -26.41 6.05 21.16
CA ARG A 251 -25.48 5.68 22.23
C ARG A 251 -26.00 4.49 23.04
N VAL A 252 -27.29 4.50 23.38
CA VAL A 252 -27.93 3.38 24.09
C VAL A 252 -27.84 2.10 23.28
N LYS A 253 -28.17 2.15 21.98
CA LYS A 253 -28.08 0.97 21.09
C LYS A 253 -26.66 0.42 20.97
N GLN A 254 -25.64 1.28 20.89
CA GLN A 254 -24.24 0.86 20.82
C GLN A 254 -23.78 0.17 22.11
N VAL A 255 -24.17 0.72 23.27
CA VAL A 255 -23.87 0.12 24.58
C VAL A 255 -24.59 -1.22 24.75
N GLU A 256 -25.86 -1.29 24.33
CA GLU A 256 -26.65 -2.53 24.36
C GLU A 256 -26.04 -3.61 23.48
N LEU A 257 -25.65 -3.28 22.24
CA LEU A 257 -24.96 -4.21 21.35
C LEU A 257 -23.68 -4.77 21.98
N MET A 258 -22.84 -3.92 22.58
CA MET A 258 -21.63 -4.37 23.26
C MET A 258 -21.93 -5.26 24.47
N ARG A 259 -23.02 -4.97 25.21
CA ARG A 259 -23.49 -5.84 26.30
C ARG A 259 -23.91 -7.21 25.78
N GLU A 260 -24.63 -7.29 24.66
CA GLU A 260 -25.01 -8.56 24.03
C GLU A 260 -23.78 -9.40 23.67
N TYR A 261 -22.77 -8.79 23.04
CA TYR A 261 -21.50 -9.46 22.73
C TYR A 261 -20.74 -9.88 23.98
N HIS A 262 -20.75 -9.08 25.06
CA HIS A 262 -20.11 -9.44 26.32
C HIS A 262 -20.79 -10.64 26.99
N MET A 263 -22.13 -10.72 26.94
CA MET A 263 -22.87 -11.89 27.44
C MET A 263 -22.59 -13.14 26.60
N LYS A 264 -22.49 -13.00 25.28
CA LYS A 264 -22.20 -14.11 24.35
C LYS A 264 -20.75 -14.60 24.46
N TYR A 265 -19.80 -13.70 24.71
CA TYR A 265 -18.36 -13.97 24.78
C TYR A 265 -17.73 -13.44 26.07
N PRO A 266 -17.99 -14.05 27.24
CA PRO A 266 -17.58 -13.52 28.54
C PRO A 266 -16.06 -13.51 28.78
N ARG A 267 -15.30 -14.29 27.99
CA ARG A 267 -13.83 -14.33 28.06
C ARG A 267 -13.14 -13.32 27.12
N ALA A 268 -13.88 -12.70 26.20
CA ALA A 268 -13.32 -11.78 25.23
C ALA A 268 -13.04 -10.42 25.88
N GLU A 269 -11.86 -9.86 25.61
CA GLU A 269 -11.46 -8.55 26.13
C GLU A 269 -12.05 -7.45 25.25
N MET A 270 -13.23 -6.97 25.62
CA MET A 270 -13.95 -5.89 24.93
C MET A 270 -14.40 -4.83 25.94
N GLU A 271 -14.11 -3.56 25.66
CA GLU A 271 -14.46 -2.44 26.54
C GLU A 271 -15.02 -1.25 25.76
N ILE A 272 -15.94 -0.51 26.38
CA ILE A 272 -16.31 0.84 25.95
C ILE A 272 -15.62 1.83 26.89
N LYS A 273 -14.93 2.82 26.32
CA LYS A 273 -14.40 3.99 27.04
C LYS A 273 -15.11 5.25 26.56
N PRO A 274 -15.84 5.96 27.44
CA PRO A 274 -16.47 7.21 27.04
C PRO A 274 -15.41 8.30 26.81
N VAL A 275 -15.60 9.10 25.77
CA VAL A 275 -14.77 10.30 25.48
C VAL A 275 -15.67 11.52 25.53
N SER A 276 -15.28 12.50 26.36
CA SER A 276 -16.04 13.74 26.57
C SER A 276 -15.80 14.75 25.45
N GLY A 277 -16.83 15.54 25.14
CA GLY A 277 -16.77 16.61 24.14
C GLY A 277 -17.26 16.18 22.76
N SER A 278 -17.10 17.08 21.79
CA SER A 278 -17.39 16.82 20.38
C SER A 278 -16.42 15.77 19.82
N PHE A 279 -16.85 15.05 18.78
CA PHE A 279 -16.02 14.04 18.13
C PHE A 279 -14.68 14.63 17.68
N SER A 280 -13.59 14.03 18.14
CA SER A 280 -12.23 14.24 17.62
C SER A 280 -11.51 12.89 17.55
N ARG A 281 -11.14 12.49 16.34
CA ARG A 281 -10.44 11.21 16.13
C ARG A 281 -9.09 11.19 16.84
N ALA A 282 -8.34 12.30 16.76
CA ALA A 282 -7.05 12.48 17.44
C ALA A 282 -7.18 12.32 18.96
N LEU A 283 -8.13 13.03 19.57
CA LEU A 283 -8.37 12.99 21.01
C LEU A 283 -8.74 11.58 21.50
N ALA A 284 -9.65 10.90 20.79
CA ALA A 284 -10.05 9.54 21.17
C ALA A 284 -8.88 8.58 21.12
N LEU A 285 -8.10 8.58 20.03
CA LEU A 285 -6.96 7.67 19.89
C LEU A 285 -5.86 7.98 20.91
N GLU A 286 -5.60 9.24 21.22
CA GLU A 286 -4.63 9.63 22.26
C GLU A 286 -5.08 9.13 23.63
N VAL A 287 -6.31 9.45 24.05
CA VAL A 287 -6.87 9.03 25.36
C VAL A 287 -6.95 7.51 25.44
N GLY A 288 -7.41 6.85 24.39
CA GLY A 288 -7.47 5.38 24.34
C GLY A 288 -6.11 4.73 24.47
N SER A 289 -5.09 5.33 23.87
CA SER A 289 -3.71 4.84 23.91
C SER A 289 -3.06 4.97 25.29
N LEU A 290 -3.54 5.87 26.17
CA LEU A 290 -3.02 6.02 27.54
C LEU A 290 -3.32 4.83 28.45
N HIS A 291 -4.25 3.95 28.06
CA HIS A 291 -4.59 2.75 28.84
C HIS A 291 -3.60 1.59 28.68
N PHE A 292 -2.56 1.77 27.87
CA PHE A 292 -1.64 0.71 27.47
C PHE A 292 -0.21 1.01 27.90
N SER A 293 0.56 -0.06 28.18
CA SER A 293 2.00 0.06 28.41
C SER A 293 2.74 0.30 27.10
N ASN A 294 4.00 0.74 27.17
CA ASN A 294 4.79 1.06 25.98
C ASN A 294 4.96 -0.14 25.03
N GLU A 295 5.02 -1.34 25.57
CA GLU A 295 5.19 -2.61 24.86
C GLU A 295 3.88 -3.14 24.26
N SER A 296 2.77 -2.42 24.41
CA SER A 296 1.49 -2.82 23.84
C SER A 296 1.41 -2.45 22.36
N LEU A 297 1.12 -3.44 21.50
CA LEU A 297 0.83 -3.23 20.09
C LEU A 297 -0.59 -2.68 19.93
N LEU A 298 -0.71 -1.48 19.35
CA LEU A 298 -1.96 -0.78 19.10
C LEU A 298 -2.31 -0.87 17.61
N PHE A 299 -3.58 -1.09 17.32
CA PHE A 299 -4.16 -1.00 15.99
C PHE A 299 -5.23 0.09 15.97
N TYR A 300 -4.95 1.20 15.27
CA TYR A 300 -5.93 2.27 15.08
C TYR A 300 -6.84 1.94 13.90
N CYS A 301 -8.11 1.76 14.22
CA CYS A 301 -9.09 1.19 13.31
C CYS A 301 -10.33 2.09 13.24
N ASP A 302 -10.81 2.35 12.03
CA ASP A 302 -12.08 3.05 11.84
C ASP A 302 -13.24 2.04 11.82
N VAL A 303 -14.42 2.46 12.29
CA VAL A 303 -15.60 1.58 12.39
C VAL A 303 -16.13 1.12 11.02
N ASP A 304 -15.78 1.81 9.93
CA ASP A 304 -16.16 1.46 8.55
C ASP A 304 -15.19 0.48 7.87
N LEU A 305 -14.20 -0.03 8.59
CA LEU A 305 -13.29 -1.06 8.10
C LEU A 305 -13.85 -2.47 8.28
N LEU A 306 -13.49 -3.33 7.34
CA LEU A 306 -13.54 -4.78 7.47
C LEU A 306 -12.10 -5.29 7.40
N PHE A 307 -11.74 -6.22 8.27
CA PHE A 307 -10.43 -6.86 8.24
C PHE A 307 -10.53 -8.39 8.32
N SER A 308 -9.38 -9.03 8.20
CA SER A 308 -9.18 -10.48 8.20
C SER A 308 -8.16 -10.90 9.27
N SER A 309 -8.08 -12.19 9.55
CA SER A 309 -7.05 -12.75 10.44
C SER A 309 -5.65 -12.49 9.89
N ASP A 310 -5.47 -12.54 8.57
CA ASP A 310 -4.18 -12.34 7.92
C ASP A 310 -3.69 -10.90 8.04
N PHE A 311 -4.61 -9.93 8.05
CA PHE A 311 -4.28 -8.54 8.37
C PHE A 311 -3.76 -8.42 9.80
N LEU A 312 -4.41 -9.06 10.78
CA LEU A 312 -3.94 -9.02 12.18
C LEU A 312 -2.58 -9.71 12.36
N LYS A 313 -2.31 -10.79 11.61
CA LYS A 313 -0.97 -11.39 11.57
C LYS A 313 0.06 -10.40 11.03
N ARG A 314 -0.22 -9.75 9.89
CA ARG A 314 0.65 -8.71 9.32
C ARG A 314 0.80 -7.48 10.23
N CYS A 315 -0.21 -7.16 11.03
CA CYS A 315 -0.14 -6.11 12.04
C CYS A 315 0.92 -6.43 13.10
N ARG A 316 1.01 -7.70 13.52
CA ARG A 316 2.03 -8.19 14.48
C ARG A 316 3.41 -8.25 13.85
N THR A 317 3.53 -8.86 12.68
CA THR A 317 4.85 -9.09 12.08
C THR A 317 5.50 -7.81 11.54
N ASN A 318 4.71 -6.86 11.05
CA ASN A 318 5.25 -5.63 10.47
C ASN A 318 5.42 -4.46 11.45
N ALA A 319 4.96 -4.59 12.68
CA ALA A 319 5.23 -3.63 13.74
C ALA A 319 6.29 -4.23 14.68
N ALA A 320 7.37 -3.50 14.93
CA ALA A 320 8.48 -3.95 15.78
C ALA A 320 8.81 -2.86 16.79
N PHE A 321 8.68 -3.18 18.09
CA PHE A 321 8.85 -2.22 19.17
C PHE A 321 10.21 -1.54 19.09
N GLY A 322 10.21 -0.20 19.03
CA GLY A 322 11.44 0.58 18.99
C GLY A 322 12.09 0.66 17.61
N GLU A 323 11.64 -0.11 16.62
CA GLU A 323 12.26 -0.20 15.30
C GLU A 323 11.32 0.25 14.17
N GLN A 324 10.11 -0.31 14.09
CA GLN A 324 9.26 -0.18 12.91
C GLN A 324 7.77 -0.02 13.25
N ALA A 325 7.09 0.92 12.58
CA ALA A 325 5.64 1.07 12.61
C ALA A 325 5.04 0.68 11.25
N TYR A 326 3.91 -0.03 11.27
CA TYR A 326 3.23 -0.50 10.06
C TYR A 326 2.03 0.38 9.71
N PHE A 327 2.10 1.05 8.57
CA PHE A 327 1.03 1.88 8.02
C PHE A 327 0.45 1.21 6.75
N PRO A 328 -0.55 0.32 6.87
CA PRO A 328 -1.15 -0.37 5.72
C PRO A 328 -1.78 0.62 4.72
N ILE A 329 -1.57 0.35 3.43
CA ILE A 329 -2.31 1.00 2.34
C ILE A 329 -3.57 0.18 2.10
N ILE A 330 -4.70 0.70 2.59
CA ILE A 330 -5.98 -0.01 2.54
C ILE A 330 -6.71 0.21 1.21
N PHE A 331 -7.55 -0.74 0.82
CA PHE A 331 -8.46 -0.57 -0.31
C PHE A 331 -9.73 0.14 0.13
N SER A 332 -10.13 1.19 -0.58
CA SER A 332 -11.37 1.91 -0.31
C SER A 332 -12.33 1.79 -1.47
N GLN A 333 -13.53 1.32 -1.16
CA GLN A 333 -14.56 1.09 -2.15
C GLN A 333 -15.17 2.38 -2.67
N TYR A 334 -15.58 2.35 -3.93
CA TYR A 334 -16.39 3.41 -4.53
C TYR A 334 -17.87 3.31 -4.17
N ASP A 335 -18.64 4.35 -4.51
CA ASP A 335 -20.09 4.35 -4.32
C ASP A 335 -20.70 3.16 -5.08
N PRO A 336 -21.35 2.20 -4.37
CA PRO A 336 -21.93 1.03 -5.01
C PRO A 336 -22.99 1.41 -6.06
N LYS A 337 -23.64 2.57 -5.94
CA LYS A 337 -24.59 3.05 -6.96
C LYS A 337 -23.91 3.34 -8.29
N VAL A 338 -22.67 3.83 -8.26
CA VAL A 338 -21.85 4.07 -9.45
C VAL A 338 -21.25 2.76 -9.95
N VAL A 339 -20.70 1.94 -9.05
CA VAL A 339 -20.01 0.69 -9.41
C VAL A 339 -20.94 -0.30 -10.09
N TYR A 340 -22.15 -0.47 -9.55
CA TYR A 340 -23.10 -1.48 -10.01
C TYR A 340 -24.20 -0.91 -10.91
N SER A 341 -24.17 0.39 -11.25
CA SER A 341 -25.19 1.06 -12.06
C SER A 341 -26.63 0.78 -11.56
N GLY A 342 -26.81 0.76 -10.23
CA GLY A 342 -28.09 0.44 -9.59
C GLY A 342 -28.44 -1.05 -9.47
N LYS A 343 -27.58 -1.97 -9.93
CA LYS A 343 -27.73 -3.43 -9.71
C LYS A 343 -27.29 -3.81 -8.29
N VAL A 344 -27.73 -5.00 -7.85
CA VAL A 344 -27.40 -5.52 -6.51
C VAL A 344 -25.88 -5.70 -6.40
N PRO A 345 -25.24 -5.07 -5.40
CA PRO A 345 -23.82 -5.25 -5.13
C PRO A 345 -23.47 -6.70 -4.85
N SER A 346 -22.25 -7.11 -5.18
CA SER A 346 -21.71 -8.38 -4.68
C SER A 346 -21.59 -8.33 -3.15
N ASN A 347 -21.92 -9.45 -2.48
CA ASN A 347 -21.67 -9.60 -1.04
C ASN A 347 -20.17 -9.68 -0.72
N ASN A 348 -19.32 -9.97 -1.71
CA ASN A 348 -17.87 -10.00 -1.51
C ASN A 348 -17.29 -8.58 -1.45
N GLN A 349 -16.82 -8.19 -0.28
CA GLN A 349 -16.21 -6.88 -0.02
C GLN A 349 -14.73 -6.80 -0.44
N TYR A 350 -14.08 -7.94 -0.70
CA TYR A 350 -12.65 -8.08 -1.02
C TYR A 350 -12.40 -8.20 -2.53
N VAL A 351 -13.08 -7.36 -3.33
CA VAL A 351 -12.91 -7.31 -4.78
C VAL A 351 -12.05 -6.11 -5.15
N PHE A 352 -10.78 -6.37 -5.46
CA PHE A 352 -9.76 -5.35 -5.73
C PHE A 352 -9.61 -5.09 -7.22
N THR A 353 -10.37 -4.14 -7.76
CA THR A 353 -10.25 -3.72 -9.17
C THR A 353 -10.31 -2.21 -9.28
N SER A 354 -9.81 -1.66 -10.39
CA SER A 354 -9.93 -0.23 -10.68
C SER A 354 -11.38 0.26 -10.78
N LYS A 355 -12.36 -0.65 -10.96
CA LYS A 355 -13.80 -0.33 -11.05
C LYS A 355 -14.52 -0.35 -9.70
N THR A 356 -13.97 -1.06 -8.71
CA THR A 356 -14.64 -1.28 -7.41
C THR A 356 -14.11 -0.39 -6.30
N GLY A 357 -12.94 0.22 -6.49
CA GLY A 357 -12.34 1.11 -5.51
C GLY A 357 -10.92 1.52 -5.89
N LEU A 358 -10.20 2.07 -4.91
CA LEU A 358 -8.80 2.46 -5.04
C LEU A 358 -7.99 2.11 -3.80
N TRP A 359 -6.68 1.96 -3.98
CA TRP A 359 -5.73 1.86 -2.88
C TRP A 359 -5.41 3.27 -2.34
N ARG A 360 -5.70 3.54 -1.06
CA ARG A 360 -5.49 4.85 -0.44
C ARG A 360 -4.03 5.08 -0.06
N THR A 361 -3.19 5.32 -1.05
CA THR A 361 -1.75 5.63 -0.85
C THR A 361 -1.50 6.89 -0.03
N TYR A 362 -2.47 7.80 0.00
CA TYR A 362 -2.48 9.06 0.75
C TYR A 362 -3.14 8.98 2.14
N GLY A 363 -3.65 7.82 2.56
CA GLY A 363 -4.23 7.62 3.88
C GLY A 363 -3.20 7.13 4.89
N PHE A 364 -3.22 7.70 6.10
CA PHE A 364 -2.30 7.33 7.19
C PHE A 364 -3.02 6.99 8.50
N GLY A 365 -4.35 7.14 8.54
CA GLY A 365 -5.13 6.98 9.76
C GLY A 365 -5.16 5.55 10.31
N ILE A 366 -4.86 4.55 9.49
CA ILE A 366 -4.84 3.14 9.85
C ILE A 366 -3.39 2.73 10.06
N VAL A 367 -3.06 2.30 11.27
CA VAL A 367 -1.68 2.00 11.68
C VAL A 367 -1.63 0.94 12.77
N CYS A 368 -0.65 0.06 12.68
CA CYS A 368 -0.21 -0.87 13.71
C CYS A 368 1.11 -0.38 14.30
N VAL A 369 1.10 -0.02 15.58
CA VAL A 369 2.22 0.65 16.23
C VAL A 369 2.29 0.34 17.72
N TYR A 370 3.49 0.21 18.26
CA TYR A 370 3.63 0.09 19.71
C TYR A 370 3.43 1.44 20.40
N LYS A 371 2.82 1.41 21.59
CA LYS A 371 2.56 2.64 22.37
C LYS A 371 3.85 3.42 22.68
N GLY A 372 4.97 2.76 22.93
CA GLY A 372 6.26 3.42 23.16
C GLY A 372 6.75 4.19 21.93
N ASP A 373 6.54 3.65 20.72
CA ASP A 373 6.89 4.31 19.47
C ASP A 373 6.00 5.52 19.18
N LEU A 374 4.70 5.41 19.51
CA LEU A 374 3.78 6.55 19.47
C LEU A 374 4.26 7.70 20.37
N VAL A 375 4.63 7.38 21.61
CA VAL A 375 5.16 8.39 22.57
C VAL A 375 6.45 9.00 22.04
N ARG A 376 7.36 8.17 21.50
CA ARG A 376 8.63 8.64 20.90
C ARG A 376 8.41 9.55 19.71
N ALA A 377 7.39 9.29 18.88
CA ALA A 377 7.02 10.18 17.78
C ALA A 377 6.37 11.48 18.25
N GLY A 378 5.89 11.56 19.50
CA GLY A 378 5.25 12.75 20.06
C GLY A 378 3.72 12.71 20.12
N GLY A 379 3.11 11.54 19.86
CA GLY A 379 1.67 11.33 19.98
C GLY A 379 0.81 12.16 19.01
N PHE A 380 -0.51 12.09 19.22
CA PHE A 380 -1.45 12.88 18.42
C PHE A 380 -1.46 14.35 18.84
N ASP A 381 -1.58 15.26 17.87
CA ASP A 381 -1.96 16.63 18.16
C ASP A 381 -3.47 16.70 18.43
N THR A 382 -3.83 16.79 19.71
CA THR A 382 -5.23 16.85 20.17
C THR A 382 -5.88 18.22 19.96
N SER A 383 -5.13 19.23 19.48
CA SER A 383 -5.73 20.49 19.02
C SER A 383 -6.53 20.30 17.74
N ILE A 384 -6.23 19.26 16.94
CA ILE A 384 -6.98 18.87 15.75
C ILE A 384 -8.35 18.31 16.17
N GLN A 385 -9.41 19.09 15.87
CA GLN A 385 -10.79 18.71 16.15
C GLN A 385 -11.42 17.99 14.96
N GLY A 386 -12.42 17.13 15.22
CA GLY A 386 -13.15 16.43 14.17
C GLY A 386 -12.37 15.29 13.51
N TRP A 387 -12.42 15.26 12.18
CA TRP A 387 -11.77 14.25 11.34
C TRP A 387 -10.90 14.93 10.27
N GLY A 388 -9.70 14.37 10.04
CA GLY A 388 -8.77 14.79 9.00
C GLY A 388 -7.62 15.62 9.55
N LEU A 389 -6.47 15.51 8.88
CA LEU A 389 -5.14 16.04 9.24
C LEU A 389 -4.44 15.34 10.40
N GLU A 390 -5.14 14.72 11.34
CA GLU A 390 -4.51 14.08 12.49
C GLU A 390 -3.60 12.91 12.10
N ASP A 391 -3.99 12.20 11.05
CA ASP A 391 -3.23 11.09 10.52
C ASP A 391 -1.98 11.56 9.76
N VAL A 392 -2.10 12.65 9.01
CA VAL A 392 -0.98 13.30 8.31
C VAL A 392 0.02 13.89 9.31
N ASP A 393 -0.48 14.55 10.37
CA ASP A 393 0.36 15.06 11.46
C ASP A 393 1.13 13.92 12.14
N LEU A 394 0.43 12.87 12.57
CA LEU A 394 1.04 11.71 13.20
C LEU A 394 2.08 11.06 12.29
N TYR A 395 1.77 10.85 11.02
CA TYR A 395 2.71 10.27 10.06
C TYR A 395 3.97 11.12 9.90
N ASN A 396 3.83 12.45 9.79
CA ASN A 396 4.98 13.35 9.68
C ASN A 396 5.86 13.34 10.94
N LYS A 397 5.26 13.26 12.13
CA LYS A 397 5.97 13.07 13.40
C LYS A 397 6.76 11.76 13.41
N PHE A 398 6.17 10.68 12.92
CA PHE A 398 6.86 9.40 12.76
C PHE A 398 8.05 9.47 11.80
N VAL A 399 7.92 10.16 10.66
CA VAL A 399 9.04 10.39 9.72
C VAL A 399 10.21 11.10 10.42
N GLN A 400 9.92 12.02 11.35
CA GLN A 400 10.93 12.79 12.08
C GLN A 400 11.53 12.04 13.29
N SER A 401 10.82 11.02 13.80
CA SER A 401 11.19 10.29 15.02
C SER A 401 12.33 9.27 14.85
N GLY A 402 12.67 8.92 13.60
CA GLY A 402 13.65 7.87 13.28
C GLY A 402 13.12 6.43 13.36
N VAL A 403 11.85 6.22 13.76
CA VAL A 403 11.17 4.91 13.62
C VAL A 403 11.04 4.59 12.13
N LYS A 404 11.42 3.38 11.72
CA LYS A 404 11.25 2.93 10.34
C LYS A 404 9.76 2.82 10.01
N LEU A 405 9.36 3.35 8.87
CA LEU A 405 7.97 3.28 8.40
C LEU A 405 7.86 2.20 7.34
N PHE A 406 7.03 1.20 7.61
CA PHE A 406 6.67 0.20 6.61
C PHE A 406 5.27 0.49 6.07
N ARG A 407 5.16 0.58 4.74
CA ARG A 407 3.90 0.79 4.01
C ARG A 407 3.81 -0.22 2.89
N SER A 408 2.69 -0.93 2.83
CA SER A 408 2.38 -1.86 1.75
C SER A 408 0.87 -1.92 1.53
N THR A 409 0.44 -2.25 0.32
CA THR A 409 -0.97 -2.58 0.04
C THR A 409 -1.36 -3.82 0.81
N ASP A 410 -2.41 -3.73 1.63
CA ASP A 410 -2.87 -4.84 2.44
C ASP A 410 -4.26 -5.31 2.00
N THR A 411 -4.30 -6.49 1.38
CA THR A 411 -5.53 -7.13 0.89
C THR A 411 -6.41 -7.70 2.01
N GLY A 412 -5.90 -7.72 3.25
CA GLY A 412 -6.63 -8.22 4.40
C GLY A 412 -7.51 -7.17 5.07
N ILE A 413 -7.56 -5.93 4.57
CA ILE A 413 -8.31 -4.82 5.13
C ILE A 413 -8.96 -3.94 4.05
N VAL A 414 -10.23 -3.59 4.25
CA VAL A 414 -11.05 -2.83 3.30
C VAL A 414 -11.83 -1.76 4.03
N HIS A 415 -11.81 -0.54 3.51
CA HIS A 415 -12.72 0.53 3.91
C HIS A 415 -13.98 0.47 3.06
N VAL A 416 -15.09 0.10 3.69
CA VAL A 416 -16.39 -0.03 3.02
C VAL A 416 -16.94 1.35 2.72
N HIS A 417 -17.49 1.53 1.52
CA HIS A 417 -18.04 2.81 1.14
C HIS A 417 -19.14 3.26 2.11
N HIS A 418 -19.11 4.53 2.48
CA HIS A 418 -20.18 5.22 3.20
C HIS A 418 -20.30 6.65 2.65
N LEU A 419 -21.47 7.26 2.84
CA LEU A 419 -21.67 8.64 2.41
C LEU A 419 -20.73 9.58 3.20
N VAL A 420 -19.96 10.39 2.48
CA VAL A 420 -19.08 11.39 3.07
C VAL A 420 -19.81 12.74 3.14
N ILE A 421 -20.05 13.21 4.36
CA ILE A 421 -20.64 14.52 4.65
C ILE A 421 -19.51 15.40 5.18
N CYS A 422 -19.23 16.51 4.48
CA CYS A 422 -18.20 17.46 4.87
C CYS A 422 -18.85 18.61 5.63
N ASP A 423 -18.53 18.73 6.91
CA ASP A 423 -19.01 19.85 7.74
C ASP A 423 -18.39 21.16 7.25
N PRO A 424 -19.19 22.16 6.84
CA PRO A 424 -18.69 23.45 6.36
C PRO A 424 -17.94 24.25 7.44
N ASN A 425 -18.07 23.88 8.72
CA ASN A 425 -17.36 24.53 9.83
C ASN A 425 -15.94 24.00 10.06
N LEU A 426 -15.50 22.97 9.31
CA LEU A 426 -14.13 22.48 9.38
C LEU A 426 -13.11 23.54 8.95
N GLU A 427 -11.88 23.45 9.47
CA GLU A 427 -10.79 24.28 8.99
C GLU A 427 -10.61 24.10 7.48
N ALA A 428 -10.24 25.15 6.75
CA ALA A 428 -10.16 25.14 5.29
C ALA A 428 -9.37 23.96 4.70
N LYS A 429 -8.28 23.54 5.36
CA LYS A 429 -7.49 22.37 4.97
C LYS A 429 -8.25 21.06 5.18
N GLN A 430 -8.86 20.84 6.35
CA GLN A 430 -9.68 19.66 6.65
C GLN A 430 -10.88 19.57 5.71
N TYR A 431 -11.57 20.69 5.48
CA TYR A 431 -12.70 20.75 4.56
C TYR A 431 -12.30 20.36 3.14
N LYS A 432 -11.16 20.87 2.63
CA LYS A 432 -10.61 20.50 1.33
C LYS A 432 -10.25 19.01 1.26
N MET A 433 -9.66 18.44 2.32
CA MET A 433 -9.36 17.01 2.40
C MET A 433 -10.63 16.15 2.39
N CYS A 434 -11.66 16.59 3.10
CA CYS A 434 -12.96 15.92 3.09
C CYS A 434 -13.56 15.91 1.68
N LEU A 435 -13.59 17.07 1.00
CA LEU A 435 -14.07 17.16 -0.39
C LEU A 435 -13.25 16.28 -1.34
N GLY A 436 -11.93 16.22 -1.17
CA GLY A 436 -11.07 15.33 -1.94
C GLY A 436 -11.37 13.85 -1.68
N SER A 437 -11.58 13.46 -0.43
CA SER A 437 -11.96 12.08 -0.05
C SER A 437 -13.35 11.71 -0.60
N LYS A 438 -14.29 12.66 -0.57
CA LYS A 438 -15.63 12.49 -1.15
C LYS A 438 -15.57 12.32 -2.67
N ALA A 439 -14.80 13.15 -3.36
CA ALA A 439 -14.66 13.09 -4.81
C ALA A 439 -13.96 11.79 -5.25
N SER A 440 -12.88 11.42 -4.56
CA SER A 440 -12.11 10.21 -4.88
C SER A 440 -12.85 8.90 -4.59
N SER A 441 -13.85 8.90 -3.70
CA SER A 441 -14.66 7.71 -3.39
C SER A 441 -15.90 7.55 -4.28
N TYR A 442 -16.11 8.43 -5.26
CA TYR A 442 -17.34 8.43 -6.06
C TYR A 442 -17.38 7.31 -7.12
N GLY A 443 -16.27 7.08 -7.82
CA GLY A 443 -16.18 6.08 -8.88
C GLY A 443 -14.84 6.15 -9.60
N SER A 444 -14.57 5.16 -10.45
CA SER A 444 -13.38 5.20 -11.31
C SER A 444 -13.49 6.30 -12.36
N THR A 445 -12.37 6.84 -12.82
CA THR A 445 -12.34 7.84 -13.90
C THR A 445 -13.14 7.38 -15.11
N GLN A 446 -13.01 6.12 -15.49
CA GLN A 446 -13.77 5.52 -16.59
C GLN A 446 -15.28 5.58 -16.34
N GLN A 447 -15.76 5.09 -15.20
CA GLN A 447 -17.20 5.08 -14.88
C GLN A 447 -17.78 6.50 -14.83
N LEU A 448 -17.03 7.46 -14.29
CA LEU A 448 -17.46 8.84 -14.22
C LEU A 448 -17.49 9.51 -15.61
N ALA A 449 -16.54 9.19 -16.48
CA ALA A 449 -16.54 9.64 -17.86
C ALA A 449 -17.74 9.05 -18.64
N GLU A 450 -18.04 7.76 -18.46
CA GLU A 450 -19.20 7.09 -19.05
C GLU A 450 -20.51 7.76 -18.60
N LEU A 451 -20.70 7.97 -17.29
CA LEU A 451 -21.86 8.67 -16.74
C LEU A 451 -22.00 10.11 -17.28
N TRP A 452 -20.88 10.82 -17.43
CA TRP A 452 -20.87 12.17 -18.00
C TRP A 452 -21.25 12.15 -19.49
N LEU A 453 -20.72 11.21 -20.27
CA LEU A 453 -21.03 11.05 -21.68
C LEU A 453 -22.49 10.67 -21.91
N GLU A 454 -23.05 9.76 -21.11
CA GLU A 454 -24.48 9.40 -21.19
C GLU A 454 -25.40 10.59 -20.95
N LYS A 455 -25.03 11.48 -20.01
CA LYS A 455 -25.81 12.66 -19.65
C LYS A 455 -25.68 13.80 -20.66
N ASN A 456 -24.49 13.99 -21.24
CA ASN A 456 -24.18 15.19 -22.03
C ASN A 456 -24.00 14.94 -23.53
N ASN A 457 -23.91 13.69 -23.99
CA ASN A 457 -23.75 13.35 -25.40
C ASN A 457 -24.92 12.48 -25.92
N HIS A 458 -25.82 13.10 -26.68
CA HIS A 458 -27.01 12.45 -27.25
C HIS A 458 -26.70 11.25 -28.15
N SER A 459 -25.54 11.22 -28.82
CA SER A 459 -25.12 10.10 -29.66
C SER A 459 -24.74 8.87 -28.82
N PHE A 460 -24.10 9.08 -27.67
CA PHE A 460 -23.71 8.03 -26.74
C PHE A 460 -24.91 7.41 -26.02
N ARG A 461 -25.91 8.24 -25.68
CA ARG A 461 -27.17 7.79 -25.08
C ARG A 461 -27.95 6.81 -25.99
N ARG A 462 -27.87 6.96 -27.32
CA ARG A 462 -28.50 6.02 -28.28
C ARG A 462 -27.77 4.68 -28.35
N LEU A 463 -26.45 4.68 -28.21
CA LEU A 463 -25.62 3.46 -28.20
C LEU A 463 -25.80 2.64 -26.91
N SER A 464 -25.85 3.31 -25.75
CA SER A 464 -26.11 2.68 -24.44
C SER A 464 -27.49 2.00 -24.41
N ASN A 465 -28.54 2.65 -24.94
CA ASN A 465 -29.87 2.05 -25.04
C ASN A 465 -29.96 0.87 -26.03
N ASN A 466 -29.16 0.86 -27.10
CA ASN A 466 -29.17 -0.25 -28.07
C ASN A 466 -28.44 -1.51 -27.55
N ASN A 467 -27.45 -1.37 -26.67
CA ASN A 467 -26.77 -2.51 -26.05
C ASN A 467 -27.63 -3.27 -25.03
N GLY A 468 -28.75 -2.71 -24.58
CA GLY A 468 -29.75 -3.43 -23.78
C GLY A 468 -30.64 -4.39 -24.59
N SER A 469 -30.58 -4.34 -25.93
CA SER A 469 -31.49 -5.09 -26.82
C SER A 469 -30.84 -6.23 -27.61
N VAL A 470 -29.54 -6.51 -27.46
CA VAL A 470 -28.85 -7.47 -28.34
C VAL A 470 -28.02 -8.47 -27.53
N ARG A 471 -28.66 -9.62 -27.21
CA ARG A 471 -28.16 -11.01 -27.27
C ARG A 471 -28.65 -11.89 -26.11
N THR A 472 -29.85 -12.45 -26.29
CA THR A 472 -30.10 -13.88 -26.08
C THR A 472 -30.98 -14.36 -27.24
N ALA A 473 -30.33 -15.02 -28.20
CA ALA A 473 -30.89 -16.00 -29.12
C ALA A 473 -29.72 -16.90 -29.52
#